data_AF-A0A4Z2CI44-F1
#
_entry.id   AF-A0A4Z2CI44-F1
#
_cell.length_a   1.000
_cell.length_b   1.000
_cell.length_c   1.000
_cell.angle_alpha   90.00
_cell.angle_beta   90.00
_cell.angle_gamma   90.00
#
_symmetry.space_group_name_H-M   'P 1'
#
loop_
_entity.id
_entity.type
_entity.pdbx_description
1 polymer ?
#
loop_
_entity_poly.entity_id
_entity_poly.type
_entity_poly.pdbx_seq_one_letter_code
_entity_poly.pdbx_strand_id
1 'polypeptide(L)'
;MMLCCRVRASRPWLLPWKTQAAAASGTFPGKQSNHPSAALSFDDPSAFRVKSFSELLRALGVFCFCSFPMLVNNCGKLMSISRTLLGRRGLSLLLRPTVYAQFVAGESESEIAQAMRKMSSLGLRAMLAVKLTTLIAKQPYDLTMVVRAMDGEAICFPGLDEHERAHFLCALRRLNTIAEASVNKVRVLVDAEYTYMNPALSLVTMAMMKKFNRDDAWIWNTYQCYLKANISESKSLVLEALRLSQDEGFCLGVKLVRGAYMDKERTLAEKEGRPDPVHTSWEDTNERWTNSPMSSEAH
;
A
#
# COMPACT_ATOMS: atom_id res chain seq x y z
N MET A 1 -12.96 5.60 -8.61
CA MET A 1 -13.84 4.66 -9.33
C MET A 1 -13.36 3.25 -9.03
N MET A 2 -14.25 2.28 -8.81
CA MET A 2 -13.88 0.90 -8.51
C MET A 2 -14.46 -0.02 -9.58
N LEU A 3 -13.60 -0.79 -10.26
CA LEU A 3 -13.98 -1.83 -11.21
C LEU A 3 -13.44 -3.22 -10.82
N CYS A 4 -14.26 -4.26 -11.01
CA CYS A 4 -13.87 -5.67 -10.85
C CYS A 4 -13.98 -6.39 -12.19
N CYS A 5 -12.91 -7.06 -12.63
CA CYS A 5 -12.97 -7.96 -13.79
C CYS A 5 -12.98 -9.41 -13.31
N ARG A 6 -14.06 -10.15 -13.61
CA ARG A 6 -14.17 -11.58 -13.26
C ARG A 6 -13.55 -12.44 -14.35
N VAL A 7 -12.61 -13.30 -13.98
CA VAL A 7 -12.08 -14.31 -14.89
C VAL A 7 -13.10 -15.45 -14.94
N ARG A 8 -13.73 -15.64 -16.10
CA ARG A 8 -14.65 -16.77 -16.33
C ARG A 8 -13.79 -18.03 -16.49
N ALA A 9 -13.69 -18.83 -15.44
CA ALA A 9 -12.98 -20.11 -15.52
C ALA A 9 -13.66 -21.00 -16.57
N SER A 10 -12.96 -21.30 -17.66
CA SER A 10 -13.32 -22.38 -18.59
C SER A 10 -13.25 -23.69 -17.81
N ARG A 11 -14.39 -24.21 -17.34
CA ARG A 11 -14.49 -25.42 -16.52
C ARG A 11 -13.75 -26.60 -17.18
N PRO A 12 -12.64 -27.12 -16.62
CA PRO A 12 -12.20 -28.47 -16.90
C PRO A 12 -12.89 -29.41 -15.91
N TRP A 13 -13.29 -30.56 -16.40
CA TRP A 13 -14.07 -31.56 -15.70
C TRP A 13 -13.45 -31.97 -14.35
N LEU A 14 -14.30 -32.02 -13.32
CA LEU A 14 -13.98 -32.44 -11.97
C LEU A 14 -13.58 -33.92 -11.94
N LEU A 15 -12.41 -34.22 -11.34
CA LEU A 15 -12.14 -35.50 -10.69
C LEU A 15 -11.57 -35.24 -9.28
N PRO A 16 -12.06 -35.96 -8.25
CA PRO A 16 -11.69 -35.70 -6.86
C PRO A 16 -10.35 -36.37 -6.51
N TRP A 17 -9.32 -35.56 -6.21
CA TRP A 17 -8.08 -36.08 -5.62
C TRP A 17 -8.16 -36.05 -4.09
N LYS A 18 -8.02 -37.24 -3.49
CA LYS A 18 -7.98 -37.48 -2.05
C LYS A 18 -6.70 -36.90 -1.44
N THR A 19 -6.87 -36.27 -0.28
CA THR A 19 -5.84 -35.85 0.67
C THR A 19 -4.91 -36.99 1.08
N GLN A 20 -3.60 -36.76 1.00
CA GLN A 20 -2.61 -37.40 1.88
C GLN A 20 -1.58 -36.36 2.31
N ALA A 21 -1.65 -35.99 3.59
CA ALA A 21 -0.60 -35.27 4.29
C ALA A 21 0.46 -36.29 4.72
N ALA A 22 1.69 -36.13 4.24
CA ALA A 22 2.85 -36.85 4.74
C ALA A 22 3.66 -35.90 5.63
N ALA A 23 3.69 -36.21 6.93
CA ALA A 23 4.55 -35.56 7.90
C ALA A 23 6.00 -35.95 7.63
N ALA A 24 6.86 -34.99 7.32
CA ALA A 24 8.30 -35.17 7.26
C ALA A 24 8.95 -34.32 8.36
N SER A 25 9.27 -34.97 9.47
CA SER A 25 10.10 -34.45 10.56
C SER A 25 11.57 -34.43 10.12
N GLY A 26 12.10 -33.24 9.83
CA GLY A 26 13.53 -33.02 9.58
C GLY A 26 14.08 -31.96 10.54
N THR A 27 14.69 -32.41 11.63
CA THR A 27 15.43 -31.57 12.59
C THR A 27 16.77 -31.15 12.00
N PHE A 28 16.98 -29.85 11.81
CA PHE A 28 18.30 -29.25 11.57
C PHE A 28 18.76 -28.47 12.82
N PRO A 29 19.98 -28.70 13.34
CA PRO A 29 20.50 -27.97 14.49
C PRO A 29 21.18 -26.68 14.01
N GLY A 30 20.48 -25.56 14.10
CA GLY A 30 21.02 -24.22 13.87
C GLY A 30 20.96 -23.41 15.16
N LYS A 31 22.12 -22.96 15.66
CA LYS A 31 22.30 -22.11 16.85
C LYS A 31 21.23 -21.02 16.92
N GLN A 32 20.36 -21.11 17.93
CA GLN A 32 19.43 -20.05 18.31
C GLN A 32 20.24 -18.86 18.84
N SER A 33 20.32 -17.78 18.05
CA SER A 33 20.62 -16.47 18.59
C SER A 33 19.39 -15.99 19.36
N ASN A 34 19.55 -15.86 20.68
CA ASN A 34 18.56 -15.30 21.59
C ASN A 34 18.31 -13.83 21.27
N HIS A 35 17.39 -13.56 20.35
CA HIS A 35 16.56 -12.36 20.39
C HIS A 35 15.14 -12.76 19.97
N PRO A 36 14.28 -13.17 20.91
CA PRO A 36 12.86 -13.19 20.64
C PRO A 36 12.44 -11.72 20.53
N SER A 37 12.49 -11.16 19.32
CA SER A 37 11.65 -10.00 19.01
C SER A 37 10.23 -10.53 19.13
N ALA A 38 9.62 -10.38 20.31
CA ALA A 38 8.24 -10.73 20.56
C ALA A 38 7.42 -10.26 19.36
N ALA A 39 6.75 -11.20 18.68
CA ALA A 39 6.00 -10.88 17.49
C ALA A 39 4.95 -9.83 17.88
N LEU A 40 5.12 -8.60 17.39
CA LEU A 40 4.19 -7.50 17.65
C LEU A 40 2.83 -7.93 17.10
N SER A 41 1.87 -8.13 18.00
CA SER A 41 0.47 -8.40 17.63
C SER A 41 -0.25 -7.07 17.39
N PHE A 42 -1.28 -7.07 16.56
CA PHE A 42 -2.16 -5.91 16.41
C PHE A 42 -2.88 -5.54 17.71
N ASP A 43 -3.01 -6.50 18.63
CA ASP A 43 -3.60 -6.32 19.96
C ASP A 43 -2.57 -5.91 21.03
N ASP A 44 -1.29 -5.72 20.67
CA ASP A 44 -0.25 -5.40 21.63
C ASP A 44 -0.23 -3.88 21.96
N PRO A 45 -0.63 -3.46 23.18
CA PRO A 45 -0.60 -2.06 23.58
C PRO A 45 0.83 -1.52 23.74
N SER A 46 1.86 -2.37 23.69
CA SER A 46 3.26 -1.96 23.76
C SER A 46 3.65 -0.96 22.66
N ALA A 47 2.96 -0.99 21.51
CA ALA A 47 3.15 -0.05 20.41
C ALA A 47 2.93 1.41 20.82
N PHE A 48 2.13 1.66 21.87
CA PHE A 48 1.88 3.01 22.40
C PHE A 48 2.83 3.43 23.53
N ARG A 49 3.66 2.53 24.08
CA ARG A 49 4.55 2.82 25.22
C ARG A 49 5.57 3.92 24.96
N VAL A 50 5.90 4.16 23.70
CA VAL A 50 6.90 5.16 23.31
C VAL A 50 6.26 6.53 23.08
N LYS A 51 4.92 6.63 23.22
CA LYS A 51 4.22 7.91 23.18
C LYS A 51 4.12 8.51 24.57
N SER A 52 4.39 9.81 24.67
CA SER A 52 4.19 10.56 25.92
C SER A 52 2.69 10.72 26.22
N PHE A 53 2.36 10.99 27.48
CA PHE A 53 0.98 11.29 27.88
C PHE A 53 0.39 12.48 27.08
N SER A 54 1.21 13.51 26.79
CA SER A 54 0.78 14.65 25.96
C SER A 54 0.53 14.26 24.51
N GLU A 55 1.32 13.35 23.94
CA GLU A 55 1.09 12.79 22.61
C GLU A 55 -0.21 11.99 22.56
N LEU A 56 -0.52 11.20 23.59
CA LEU A 56 -1.76 10.44 23.69
C LEU A 56 -2.99 11.34 23.88
N LEU A 57 -2.90 12.35 24.73
CA LEU A 57 -4.00 13.30 24.95
C LEU A 57 -4.28 14.12 23.68
N ARG A 58 -3.23 14.55 22.97
CA ARG A 58 -3.35 15.20 21.67
C ARG A 58 -3.98 14.28 20.63
N ALA A 59 -3.56 13.02 20.56
CA ALA A 59 -4.13 12.03 19.65
C ALA A 59 -5.62 11.82 19.90
N LEU A 60 -6.03 11.69 21.17
CA LEU A 60 -7.44 11.57 21.55
C LEU A 60 -8.23 12.82 21.18
N GLY A 61 -7.69 14.01 21.44
CA GLY A 61 -8.33 15.27 21.07
C GLY A 61 -8.55 15.39 19.56
N VAL A 62 -7.54 15.06 18.74
CA VAL A 62 -7.64 15.05 17.28
C VAL A 62 -8.65 13.99 16.80
N PHE A 63 -8.65 12.80 17.39
CA PHE A 63 -9.60 11.74 17.07
C PHE A 63 -11.05 12.17 17.34
N CYS A 64 -11.32 12.74 18.51
CA CYS A 64 -12.64 13.28 18.85
C CYS A 64 -13.05 14.39 17.88
N PHE A 65 -12.13 15.30 17.53
CA PHE A 65 -12.40 16.39 16.59
C PHE A 65 -12.76 15.84 15.19
N CYS A 66 -12.03 14.84 14.69
CA CYS A 66 -12.32 14.16 13.44
C CYS A 66 -13.59 13.27 13.49
N SER A 67 -14.16 13.03 14.66
CA SER A 67 -15.39 12.23 14.78
C SER A 67 -16.65 13.06 14.54
N PHE A 68 -16.56 14.40 14.43
CA PHE A 68 -17.70 15.27 14.16
C PHE A 68 -17.98 15.38 12.65
N PRO A 69 -19.09 14.82 12.13
CA PRO A 69 -19.35 14.77 10.70
C PRO A 69 -19.49 16.16 10.06
N MET A 70 -20.09 17.10 10.80
CA MET A 70 -20.30 18.48 10.32
C MET A 70 -18.96 19.18 10.06
N LEU A 71 -17.96 18.92 10.90
CA LEU A 71 -16.62 19.46 10.74
C LEU A 71 -15.89 18.79 9.57
N VAL A 72 -15.85 17.46 9.53
CA VAL A 72 -15.14 16.70 8.49
C VAL A 72 -15.72 16.98 7.10
N ASN A 73 -17.05 17.01 6.98
CA ASN A 73 -17.72 17.25 5.69
C ASN A 73 -17.60 18.70 5.21
N ASN A 74 -17.31 19.65 6.11
CA ASN A 74 -17.12 21.07 5.76
C ASN A 74 -15.68 21.56 5.93
N CYS A 75 -14.71 20.65 6.13
CA CYS A 75 -13.35 21.00 6.52
C CYS A 75 -12.67 21.93 5.50
N GLY A 76 -12.94 21.78 4.20
CA GLY A 76 -12.42 22.68 3.17
C GLY A 76 -12.91 24.12 3.31
N LYS A 77 -14.20 24.33 3.60
CA LYS A 77 -14.78 25.66 3.82
C LYS A 77 -14.24 26.29 5.11
N LEU A 78 -14.20 25.51 6.19
CA LEU A 78 -13.61 25.91 7.46
C LEU A 78 -12.14 26.32 7.28
N MET A 79 -11.34 25.51 6.58
CA MET A 79 -9.94 25.81 6.29
C MET A 79 -9.77 27.09 5.47
N SER A 80 -10.67 27.36 4.53
CA SER A 80 -10.67 28.61 3.77
C SER A 80 -10.97 29.81 4.66
N ILE A 81 -12.04 29.75 5.46
CA ILE A 81 -12.43 30.81 6.40
C ILE A 81 -11.32 31.06 7.43
N SER A 82 -10.81 30.01 8.05
CA SER A 82 -9.72 30.09 9.03
C SER A 82 -8.44 30.67 8.42
N ARG A 83 -8.13 30.34 7.16
CA ARG A 83 -6.98 30.92 6.46
C ARG A 83 -7.17 32.39 6.15
N THR A 84 -8.39 32.80 5.79
CA THR A 84 -8.72 34.21 5.55
C THR A 84 -8.68 35.02 6.84
N LEU A 85 -9.08 34.43 7.97
CA LEU A 85 -9.19 35.12 9.25
C LEU A 85 -7.87 35.16 10.03
N LEU A 86 -7.11 34.06 10.06
CA LEU A 86 -5.86 33.91 10.83
C LEU A 86 -4.59 34.06 9.97
N GLY A 87 -4.74 34.11 8.65
CA GLY A 87 -3.62 34.05 7.71
C GLY A 87 -2.94 32.67 7.67
N ARG A 88 -2.04 32.48 6.68
CA ARG A 88 -1.31 31.21 6.52
C ARG A 88 -0.39 30.88 7.69
N ARG A 89 0.30 31.88 8.24
CA ARG A 89 1.25 31.69 9.35
C ARG A 89 0.53 31.39 10.67
N GLY A 90 -0.54 32.10 11.00
CA GLY A 90 -1.34 31.86 12.21
C GLY A 90 -2.00 30.49 12.19
N LEU A 91 -2.60 30.12 11.07
CA LEU A 91 -3.20 28.79 10.92
C LEU A 91 -2.14 27.67 11.00
N SER A 92 -0.96 27.89 10.40
CA SER A 92 0.14 26.93 10.48
C SER A 92 0.65 26.76 11.91
N LEU A 93 0.76 27.84 12.69
CA LEU A 93 1.15 27.78 14.11
C LEU A 93 0.17 26.96 14.96
N LEU A 94 -1.12 26.95 14.62
CA LEU A 94 -2.14 26.15 15.30
C LEU A 94 -2.11 24.67 14.86
N LEU A 95 -2.08 24.43 13.55
CA LEU A 95 -2.24 23.08 12.98
C LEU A 95 -0.98 22.22 13.11
N ARG A 96 0.21 22.84 13.06
CA ARG A 96 1.50 22.14 13.17
C ARG A 96 1.64 21.31 14.45
N PRO A 97 1.51 21.89 15.66
CA PRO A 97 1.66 21.15 16.91
C PRO A 97 0.49 20.21 17.22
N THR A 98 -0.64 20.31 16.49
CA THR A 98 -1.87 19.54 16.77
C THR A 98 -2.09 18.42 15.76
N VAL A 99 -2.78 18.73 14.65
CA VAL A 99 -3.21 17.80 13.62
C VAL A 99 -2.01 17.28 12.82
N TYR A 100 -1.10 18.15 12.41
CA TYR A 100 0.07 17.73 11.63
C TYR A 100 0.99 16.82 12.45
N ALA A 101 1.31 17.18 13.69
CA ALA A 101 2.07 16.33 14.60
C ALA A 101 1.41 14.96 14.90
N GLN A 102 0.13 14.78 14.54
CA GLN A 102 -0.56 13.49 14.68
C GLN A 102 -0.39 12.60 13.45
N PHE A 103 -0.41 13.18 12.25
CA PHE A 103 -0.47 12.45 10.98
C PHE A 103 0.83 12.49 10.18
N VAL A 104 1.73 13.42 10.48
CA VAL A 104 2.98 13.64 9.75
C VAL A 104 4.15 13.25 10.65
N ALA A 105 5.01 12.35 10.17
CA ALA A 105 6.18 11.85 10.91
C ALA A 105 7.27 12.91 11.14
N GLY A 106 7.26 13.98 10.33
CA GLY A 106 8.16 15.12 10.41
C GLY A 106 8.06 15.97 9.14
N GLU A 107 8.36 17.27 9.25
CA GLU A 107 8.47 18.17 8.09
C GLU A 107 9.91 18.24 7.56
N SER A 108 10.90 17.84 8.37
CA SER A 108 12.32 17.80 8.02
C SER A 108 12.87 16.38 7.97
N GLU A 109 13.96 16.18 7.22
CA GLU A 109 14.63 14.88 7.11
C GLU A 109 15.10 14.36 8.48
N SER A 110 15.56 15.24 9.36
CA SER A 110 16.00 14.89 10.72
C SER A 110 14.85 14.43 11.61
N GLU A 111 13.70 15.10 11.55
CA GLU A 111 12.47 14.68 12.27
C GLU A 111 11.99 13.31 11.78
N ILE A 112 11.95 13.11 10.45
CA ILE A 112 11.57 11.84 9.84
C ILE A 112 12.54 10.74 10.29
N ALA A 113 13.85 10.99 10.26
CA ALA A 113 14.86 10.03 10.70
C ALA A 113 14.74 9.70 12.21
N GLN A 114 14.39 10.69 13.04
CA GLN A 114 14.13 10.47 14.46
C GLN A 114 12.86 9.63 14.69
N ALA A 115 11.78 9.90 13.96
CA ALA A 115 10.56 9.11 14.00
C ALA A 115 10.81 7.66 13.54
N MET A 116 11.58 7.47 12.45
CA MET A 116 11.98 6.15 11.97
C MET A 116 12.83 5.39 13.00
N ARG A 117 13.76 6.06 13.69
CA ARG A 117 14.55 5.44 14.78
C ARG A 117 13.67 5.01 15.96
N LYS A 118 12.71 5.86 16.36
CA LYS A 118 11.72 5.58 17.42
C LYS A 118 10.84 4.38 17.08
N MET A 119 10.42 4.25 15.83
CA MET A 119 9.69 3.07 15.35
C MET A 119 10.59 1.82 15.30
N SER A 120 11.82 1.97 14.81
CA SER A 120 12.78 0.86 14.72
C SER A 120 13.12 0.27 16.09
N SER A 121 13.22 1.09 17.14
CA SER A 121 13.42 0.61 18.52
C SER A 121 12.26 -0.23 19.06
N LEU A 122 11.07 -0.13 18.45
CA LEU A 122 9.92 -0.96 18.75
C LEU A 122 9.84 -2.22 17.89
N GLY A 123 10.81 -2.46 17.00
CA GLY A 123 10.72 -3.54 16.01
C GLY A 123 9.85 -3.19 14.80
N LEU A 124 9.36 -1.95 14.69
CA LEU A 124 8.62 -1.46 13.53
C LEU A 124 9.58 -0.89 12.49
N ARG A 125 9.60 -1.47 11.30
CA ARG A 125 10.45 -1.04 10.18
C ARG A 125 9.61 -0.60 8.99
N ALA A 126 10.13 0.36 8.23
CA ALA A 126 9.48 0.83 7.01
C ALA A 126 9.52 -0.26 5.92
N MET A 127 8.44 -0.37 5.15
CA MET A 127 8.35 -1.33 4.05
C MET A 127 9.48 -1.10 3.04
N LEU A 128 10.10 -2.20 2.57
CA LEU A 128 11.22 -2.18 1.61
C LEU A 128 10.78 -1.87 0.17
N ALA A 129 9.71 -1.10 -0.01
CA ALA A 129 9.06 -0.88 -1.30
C ALA A 129 10.04 -0.33 -2.35
N VAL A 130 10.86 0.66 -1.99
CA VAL A 130 11.84 1.25 -2.92
C VAL A 130 12.88 0.22 -3.37
N LYS A 131 13.45 -0.54 -2.43
CA LYS A 131 14.45 -1.57 -2.76
C LYS A 131 13.83 -2.67 -3.61
N LEU A 132 12.67 -3.18 -3.21
CA LEU A 132 11.92 -4.18 -3.97
C LEU A 132 11.64 -3.71 -5.40
N THR A 133 11.21 -2.46 -5.60
CA THR A 133 11.01 -1.90 -6.95
C THR A 133 12.28 -1.99 -7.79
N THR A 134 13.43 -1.62 -7.23
CA THR A 134 14.71 -1.70 -7.96
C THR A 134 15.16 -3.13 -8.26
N LEU A 135 14.80 -4.10 -7.42
CA LEU A 135 15.05 -5.52 -7.65
C LEU A 135 14.13 -6.10 -8.73
N ILE A 136 12.84 -5.79 -8.67
CA ILE A 136 11.82 -6.21 -9.66
C ILE A 136 12.19 -5.72 -11.07
N ALA A 137 12.72 -4.50 -11.18
CA ALA A 137 13.19 -3.94 -12.46
C ALA A 137 14.36 -4.73 -13.08
N LYS A 138 15.19 -5.41 -12.26
CA LYS A 138 16.30 -6.25 -12.73
C LYS A 138 15.85 -7.69 -12.96
N GLN A 139 15.01 -8.20 -12.08
CA GLN A 139 14.51 -9.56 -12.10
C GLN A 139 13.07 -9.56 -11.55
N PRO A 140 12.05 -9.76 -12.42
CA PRO A 140 10.67 -9.81 -11.96
C PRO A 140 10.47 -10.99 -11.01
N TYR A 141 9.75 -10.75 -9.92
CA TYR A 141 9.33 -11.81 -9.00
C TYR A 141 8.00 -12.40 -9.45
N ASP A 142 7.91 -13.72 -9.36
CA ASP A 142 6.71 -14.48 -9.68
C ASP A 142 5.63 -14.31 -8.59
N LEU A 143 4.35 -14.19 -8.97
CA LEU A 143 3.25 -14.03 -8.02
C LEU A 143 3.11 -15.24 -7.09
N THR A 144 3.30 -16.45 -7.61
CA THR A 144 3.25 -17.70 -6.84
C THR A 144 4.34 -17.75 -5.79
N MET A 145 5.54 -17.23 -6.09
CA MET A 145 6.61 -17.10 -5.10
C MET A 145 6.19 -16.22 -3.92
N VAL A 146 5.54 -15.09 -4.19
CA VAL A 146 5.05 -14.17 -3.15
C VAL A 146 3.89 -14.79 -2.37
N VAL A 147 2.98 -15.51 -3.03
CA VAL A 147 1.88 -16.24 -2.37
C VAL A 147 2.41 -17.31 -1.41
N ARG A 148 3.40 -18.12 -1.82
CA ARG A 148 4.04 -19.12 -0.95
C ARG A 148 4.70 -18.50 0.28
N ALA A 149 5.34 -17.33 0.09
CA ALA A 149 5.89 -16.57 1.20
C ALA A 149 4.82 -16.04 2.17
N MET A 150 3.64 -15.62 1.66
CA MET A 150 2.48 -15.27 2.49
C MET A 150 1.97 -16.45 3.31
N ASP A 151 1.98 -17.67 2.73
CA ASP A 151 1.66 -18.94 3.40
C ASP A 151 2.71 -19.40 4.43
N GLY A 152 3.77 -18.61 4.60
CA GLY A 152 4.78 -18.82 5.63
C GLY A 152 6.00 -19.61 5.18
N GLU A 153 6.07 -20.02 3.90
CA GLU A 153 7.25 -20.69 3.36
C GLU A 153 8.48 -19.77 3.41
N ALA A 154 9.63 -20.37 3.75
CA ALA A 154 10.91 -19.67 3.78
C ALA A 154 11.47 -19.51 2.36
N ILE A 155 10.95 -18.51 1.65
CA ILE A 155 11.36 -18.20 0.28
C ILE A 155 12.59 -17.28 0.26
N CYS A 156 13.56 -17.61 -0.58
CA CYS A 156 14.68 -16.71 -0.89
C CYS A 156 14.27 -15.70 -1.95
N PHE A 157 14.43 -14.41 -1.66
CA PHE A 157 14.22 -13.32 -2.61
C PHE A 157 15.59 -12.78 -3.05
N PRO A 158 16.01 -13.03 -4.32
CA PRO A 158 17.30 -12.57 -4.81
C PRO A 158 17.46 -11.06 -4.66
N GLY A 159 18.58 -10.63 -4.06
CA GLY A 159 18.90 -9.22 -3.84
C GLY A 159 18.46 -8.63 -2.50
N LEU A 160 17.74 -9.40 -1.67
CA LEU A 160 17.52 -9.07 -0.25
C LEU A 160 18.55 -9.78 0.63
N ASP A 161 19.10 -9.06 1.60
CA ASP A 161 19.92 -9.67 2.66
C ASP A 161 19.05 -10.46 3.66
N GLU A 162 19.69 -11.13 4.63
CA GLU A 162 19.00 -11.94 5.63
C GLU A 162 17.95 -11.15 6.43
N HIS A 163 18.31 -9.94 6.88
CA HIS A 163 17.45 -9.11 7.72
C HIS A 163 16.31 -8.51 6.92
N GLU A 164 16.58 -8.08 5.69
CA GLU A 164 15.59 -7.56 4.76
C GLU A 164 14.59 -8.63 4.33
N ARG A 165 15.09 -9.83 4.02
CA ARG A 165 14.25 -10.97 3.68
C ARG A 165 13.35 -11.35 4.85
N ALA A 166 13.90 -11.50 6.05
CA ALA A 166 13.11 -11.78 7.24
C ALA A 166 12.03 -10.71 7.47
N HIS A 167 12.38 -9.42 7.31
CA HIS A 167 11.43 -8.34 7.43
C HIS A 167 10.33 -8.40 6.36
N PHE A 168 10.69 -8.68 5.11
CA PHE A 168 9.73 -8.79 4.02
C PHE A 168 8.78 -9.97 4.22
N LEU A 169 9.29 -11.14 4.61
CA LEU A 169 8.46 -12.31 4.95
C LEU A 169 7.48 -11.99 6.10
N CYS A 170 7.93 -11.28 7.14
CA CYS A 170 7.04 -10.81 8.21
C CYS A 170 5.98 -9.81 7.72
N ALA A 171 6.31 -8.95 6.76
CA ALA A 171 5.33 -8.05 6.14
C ALA A 171 4.28 -8.83 5.33
N LEU A 172 4.71 -9.81 4.52
CA LEU A 172 3.82 -10.66 3.74
C LEU A 172 2.86 -11.47 4.63
N ARG A 173 3.35 -12.04 5.74
CA ARG A 173 2.51 -12.74 6.72
C ARG A 173 1.46 -11.83 7.36
N ARG A 174 1.82 -10.59 7.71
CA ARG A 174 0.86 -9.61 8.25
C ARG A 174 -0.22 -9.25 7.23
N LEU A 175 0.17 -9.01 5.97
CA LEU A 175 -0.78 -8.74 4.89
C LEU A 175 -1.70 -9.95 4.64
N ASN A 176 -1.16 -11.17 4.74
CA ASN A 176 -1.93 -12.39 4.66
C ASN A 176 -3.02 -12.45 5.73
N THR A 177 -2.67 -12.22 7.00
CA THR A 177 -3.62 -12.20 8.12
C THR A 177 -4.70 -11.12 7.95
N ILE A 178 -4.33 -9.93 7.47
CA ILE A 178 -5.30 -8.85 7.18
C ILE A 178 -6.28 -9.31 6.09
N ALA A 179 -5.77 -9.89 5.01
CA ALA A 179 -6.60 -10.35 3.91
C ALA A 179 -7.55 -11.47 4.35
N GLU A 180 -7.06 -12.48 5.06
CA GLU A 180 -7.87 -13.57 5.64
C GLU A 180 -9.01 -13.05 6.53
N ALA A 181 -8.72 -12.05 7.36
CA ALA A 181 -9.73 -11.44 8.22
C ALA A 181 -10.78 -10.63 7.44
N SER A 182 -10.40 -10.06 6.30
CA SER A 182 -11.20 -9.14 5.49
C SER A 182 -12.12 -9.80 4.46
N VAL A 183 -11.67 -10.89 3.82
CA VAL A 183 -12.37 -11.55 2.71
C VAL A 183 -13.77 -11.98 3.16
N ASN A 184 -14.76 -11.79 2.29
CA ASN A 184 -16.19 -12.01 2.56
C ASN A 184 -16.80 -11.05 3.61
N LYS A 185 -16.07 -10.02 4.07
CA LYS A 185 -16.56 -9.05 5.06
C LYS A 185 -16.38 -7.61 4.60
N VAL A 186 -15.13 -7.22 4.31
CA VAL A 186 -14.76 -5.85 3.94
C VAL A 186 -13.76 -5.89 2.79
N ARG A 187 -13.80 -4.90 1.89
CA ARG A 187 -12.82 -4.76 0.82
C ARG A 187 -11.53 -4.15 1.35
N VAL A 188 -10.39 -4.67 0.92
CA VAL A 188 -9.06 -4.09 1.19
C VAL A 188 -8.61 -3.30 -0.02
N LEU A 189 -8.35 -2.02 0.18
CA LEU A 189 -7.90 -1.11 -0.86
C LEU A 189 -6.46 -0.72 -0.57
N VAL A 190 -5.53 -1.15 -1.42
CA VAL A 190 -4.13 -0.77 -1.32
C VAL A 190 -3.96 0.57 -2.03
N ASP A 191 -3.55 1.59 -1.28
CA ASP A 191 -3.33 2.92 -1.83
C ASP A 191 -2.06 2.98 -2.68
N ALA A 192 -2.10 3.84 -3.69
CA ALA A 192 -0.95 4.11 -4.54
C ALA A 192 -0.12 5.24 -3.95
N GLU A 193 1.19 5.05 -3.96
CA GLU A 193 2.19 5.98 -3.44
C GLU A 193 2.94 6.67 -4.58
N TYR A 194 4.18 7.08 -4.33
CA TYR A 194 5.09 7.63 -5.34
C TYR A 194 5.44 6.59 -6.41
N THR A 195 5.77 7.07 -7.60
CA THR A 195 6.07 6.26 -8.78
C THR A 195 7.13 5.18 -8.53
N TYR A 196 8.17 5.49 -7.74
CA TYR A 196 9.25 4.57 -7.40
C TYR A 196 8.90 3.52 -6.32
N MET A 197 7.75 3.62 -5.65
CA MET A 197 7.26 2.62 -4.68
C MET A 197 6.20 1.70 -5.28
N ASN A 198 5.42 2.20 -6.24
CA ASN A 198 4.25 1.52 -6.79
C ASN A 198 4.52 0.13 -7.41
N PRO A 199 5.68 -0.16 -8.05
CA PRO A 199 5.94 -1.49 -8.57
C PRO A 199 5.97 -2.58 -7.49
N ALA A 200 6.64 -2.32 -6.36
CA ALA A 200 6.65 -3.25 -5.23
C ALA A 200 5.27 -3.42 -4.59
N LEU A 201 4.53 -2.32 -4.43
CA LEU A 201 3.15 -2.35 -3.90
C LEU A 201 2.24 -3.16 -4.83
N SER A 202 2.37 -2.98 -6.15
CA SER A 202 1.57 -3.67 -7.15
C SER A 202 1.87 -5.17 -7.17
N LEU A 203 3.15 -5.57 -7.12
CA LEU A 203 3.53 -6.98 -7.02
C LEU A 203 2.85 -7.67 -5.83
N VAL A 204 2.99 -7.08 -4.63
CA VAL A 204 2.42 -7.65 -3.40
C VAL A 204 0.89 -7.68 -3.47
N THR A 205 0.27 -6.62 -3.97
CA THR A 205 -1.19 -6.53 -4.11
C THR A 205 -1.72 -7.56 -5.12
N MET A 206 -1.05 -7.75 -6.24
CA MET A 206 -1.42 -8.76 -7.24
C MET A 206 -1.26 -10.18 -6.71
N ALA A 207 -0.24 -10.44 -5.89
CA ALA A 207 -0.11 -11.72 -5.20
C ALA A 207 -1.25 -11.95 -4.18
N MET A 208 -1.66 -10.91 -3.44
CA MET A 208 -2.85 -10.97 -2.58
C MET A 208 -4.12 -11.26 -3.41
N MET A 209 -4.31 -10.60 -4.56
CA MET A 209 -5.43 -10.89 -5.47
C MET A 209 -5.40 -12.34 -5.98
N LYS A 210 -4.24 -12.83 -6.42
CA LYS A 210 -4.07 -14.23 -6.85
C LYS A 210 -4.50 -15.21 -5.76
N LYS A 211 -4.20 -14.91 -4.50
CA LYS A 211 -4.56 -15.75 -3.35
C LYS A 211 -6.04 -15.67 -3.00
N PHE A 212 -6.59 -14.45 -2.91
CA PHE A 212 -7.88 -14.19 -2.26
C PHE A 212 -9.03 -13.80 -3.21
N ASN A 213 -8.74 -13.27 -4.39
CA ASN A 213 -9.77 -12.87 -5.36
C ASN A 213 -10.13 -14.02 -6.30
N ARG A 214 -10.83 -15.04 -5.76
CA ARG A 214 -11.28 -16.20 -6.55
C ARG A 214 -12.57 -15.89 -7.31
N ASP A 215 -13.69 -15.84 -6.59
CA ASP A 215 -15.02 -15.62 -7.17
C ASP A 215 -15.40 -14.13 -7.27
N ASP A 216 -14.77 -13.29 -6.45
CA ASP A 216 -15.01 -11.84 -6.41
C ASP A 216 -13.73 -11.06 -6.07
N ALA A 217 -13.75 -9.75 -6.31
CA ALA A 217 -12.64 -8.86 -5.97
C ALA A 217 -12.76 -8.35 -4.52
N TRP A 218 -11.94 -8.89 -3.62
CA TRP A 218 -11.83 -8.48 -2.21
C TRP A 218 -10.65 -7.54 -1.98
N ILE A 219 -9.55 -7.78 -2.68
CA ILE A 219 -8.34 -6.97 -2.65
C ILE A 219 -8.29 -6.10 -3.91
N TRP A 220 -7.96 -4.83 -3.75
CA TRP A 220 -8.03 -3.80 -4.78
C TRP A 220 -6.72 -3.03 -4.87
N ASN A 221 -6.19 -2.88 -6.09
CA ASN A 221 -4.99 -2.07 -6.37
C ASN A 221 -5.40 -0.69 -6.87
N THR A 222 -4.66 0.35 -6.47
CA THR A 222 -4.94 1.73 -6.86
C THR A 222 -4.08 2.14 -8.06
N TYR A 223 -4.70 2.68 -9.11
CA TYR A 223 -4.03 3.19 -10.30
C TYR A 223 -4.27 4.70 -10.42
N GLN A 224 -3.19 5.45 -10.66
CA GLN A 224 -3.22 6.91 -10.63
C GLN A 224 -3.25 7.49 -12.06
N CYS A 225 -4.35 8.15 -12.44
CA CYS A 225 -4.59 8.61 -13.81
C CYS A 225 -3.78 9.86 -14.21
N TYR A 226 -3.22 10.61 -13.26
CA TYR A 226 -2.37 11.78 -13.52
C TYR A 226 -1.00 11.42 -14.12
N LEU A 227 -0.58 10.16 -14.03
CA LEU A 227 0.70 9.73 -14.58
C LEU A 227 0.61 9.63 -16.11
N LYS A 228 1.48 10.38 -16.80
CA LYS A 228 1.69 10.38 -18.24
C LYS A 228 2.13 9.02 -18.75
N ALA A 229 2.97 8.32 -17.97
CA ALA A 229 3.65 7.07 -18.29
C ALA A 229 3.81 6.90 -19.81
N ASN A 230 4.78 7.64 -20.38
CA ASN A 230 5.18 7.62 -21.80
C ASN A 230 4.05 7.32 -22.80
N ILE A 231 3.10 8.25 -22.98
CA ILE A 231 2.13 8.33 -24.10
C ILE A 231 1.63 6.94 -24.58
N SER A 232 1.27 6.04 -23.65
CA SER A 232 0.57 4.76 -23.93
C SER A 232 0.25 3.95 -22.67
N GLU A 233 0.84 4.25 -21.50
CA GLU A 233 1.00 3.22 -20.48
C GLU A 233 0.08 3.27 -19.24
N SER A 234 -0.60 4.36 -18.88
CA SER A 234 -1.58 4.26 -17.77
C SER A 234 -2.77 3.34 -18.13
N LYS A 235 -3.10 3.23 -19.42
CA LYS A 235 -3.93 2.15 -19.96
C LYS A 235 -3.15 0.83 -20.02
N SER A 236 -1.86 0.83 -20.37
CA SER A 236 -1.06 -0.41 -20.40
C SER A 236 -0.94 -1.08 -19.04
N LEU A 237 -0.77 -0.36 -17.92
CA LEU A 237 -0.64 -0.97 -16.59
C LEU A 237 -1.90 -1.70 -16.16
N VAL A 238 -3.07 -1.10 -16.39
CA VAL A 238 -4.36 -1.77 -16.11
C VAL A 238 -4.59 -2.93 -17.08
N LEU A 239 -4.21 -2.78 -18.35
CA LEU A 239 -4.34 -3.84 -19.36
C LEU A 239 -3.35 -4.99 -19.11
N GLU A 240 -2.14 -4.71 -18.64
CA GLU A 240 -1.12 -5.67 -18.24
C GLU A 240 -1.57 -6.42 -17.00
N ALA A 241 -2.09 -5.70 -15.99
CA ALA A 241 -2.70 -6.31 -14.83
C ALA A 241 -3.90 -7.20 -15.22
N LEU A 242 -4.70 -6.78 -16.20
CA LEU A 242 -5.80 -7.57 -16.74
C LEU A 242 -5.30 -8.85 -17.42
N ARG A 243 -4.31 -8.75 -18.31
CA ARG A 243 -3.68 -9.92 -18.96
C ARG A 243 -3.11 -10.88 -17.92
N LEU A 244 -2.31 -10.37 -16.99
CA LEU A 244 -1.72 -11.15 -15.91
C LEU A 244 -2.79 -11.84 -15.06
N SER A 245 -3.90 -11.15 -14.75
CA SER A 245 -5.00 -11.75 -13.99
C SER A 245 -5.71 -12.88 -14.73
N GLN A 246 -5.83 -12.77 -16.06
CA GLN A 246 -6.40 -13.81 -16.92
C GLN A 246 -5.48 -15.01 -17.00
N ASP A 247 -4.17 -14.79 -17.21
CA ASP A 247 -3.16 -15.84 -17.30
C ASP A 247 -2.99 -16.60 -15.97
N GLU A 248 -3.02 -15.89 -14.85
CA GLU A 248 -2.79 -16.43 -13.50
C GLU A 248 -4.08 -16.88 -12.79
N GLY A 249 -5.25 -16.60 -13.38
CA GLY A 249 -6.56 -17.09 -12.96
C GLY A 249 -7.11 -16.46 -11.67
N PHE A 250 -7.24 -15.14 -11.59
CA PHE A 250 -7.87 -14.44 -10.45
C PHE A 250 -8.68 -13.21 -10.84
N CYS A 251 -9.66 -12.81 -10.03
CA CYS A 251 -10.45 -11.61 -10.26
C CYS A 251 -9.65 -10.33 -9.98
N LEU A 252 -9.54 -9.45 -10.97
CA LEU A 252 -8.79 -8.20 -10.86
C LEU A 252 -9.63 -7.10 -10.17
N GLY A 253 -9.11 -6.53 -9.08
CA GLY A 253 -9.70 -5.36 -8.41
C GLY A 253 -8.96 -4.07 -8.75
N VAL A 254 -9.63 -3.11 -9.41
CA VAL A 254 -9.04 -1.85 -9.89
C VAL A 254 -9.71 -0.66 -9.22
N LYS A 255 -8.97 0.10 -8.42
CA LYS A 255 -9.37 1.42 -7.91
C LYS A 255 -8.66 2.49 -8.74
N LEU A 256 -9.38 3.18 -9.62
CA LEU A 256 -8.82 4.37 -10.26
C LEU A 256 -8.87 5.54 -9.27
N VAL A 257 -7.80 6.34 -9.21
CA VAL A 257 -7.76 7.70 -8.61
C VAL A 257 -7.15 8.71 -9.58
N ARG A 258 -7.41 10.02 -9.39
CA ARG A 258 -6.70 11.06 -10.15
C ARG A 258 -5.20 11.06 -9.80
N GLY A 259 -4.86 11.17 -8.52
CA GLY A 259 -3.48 11.20 -8.02
C GLY A 259 -3.31 12.25 -6.92
N ALA A 260 -2.33 12.07 -6.03
CA ALA A 260 -2.10 12.96 -4.87
C ALA A 260 -0.71 13.62 -4.84
N TYR A 261 0.20 13.22 -5.73
CA TYR A 261 1.63 13.55 -5.62
C TYR A 261 2.19 14.36 -6.80
N MET A 262 1.31 15.02 -7.57
CA MET A 262 1.64 15.81 -8.78
C MET A 262 2.87 16.72 -8.60
N ASP A 263 2.84 17.63 -7.63
CA ASP A 263 3.90 18.62 -7.45
C ASP A 263 5.24 17.98 -7.09
N LYS A 264 5.20 16.99 -6.19
CA LYS A 264 6.41 16.29 -5.73
C LYS A 264 7.04 15.46 -6.85
N GLU A 265 6.23 14.80 -7.68
CA GLU A 265 6.72 14.04 -8.83
C GLU A 265 7.39 14.95 -9.88
N ARG A 266 6.84 16.15 -10.12
CA ARG A 266 7.47 17.14 -11.01
C ARG A 266 8.81 17.63 -10.47
N THR A 267 8.85 18.06 -9.20
CA THR A 267 10.09 18.52 -8.56
C THR A 267 11.16 17.42 -8.56
N LEU A 268 10.77 16.18 -8.32
CA LEU A 268 11.69 15.04 -8.39
C LEU A 268 12.20 14.83 -9.81
N ALA A 269 11.33 14.88 -10.81
CA ALA A 269 11.70 14.71 -12.21
C ALA A 269 12.70 15.78 -12.69
N GLU A 270 12.47 17.03 -12.32
CA GLU A 270 13.39 18.15 -12.58
C GLU A 270 14.75 17.95 -11.92
N LYS A 271 14.75 17.54 -10.63
CA LYS A 271 15.99 17.29 -9.88
C LYS A 271 16.82 16.15 -10.47
N GLU A 272 16.16 15.12 -11.00
CA GLU A 272 16.79 13.94 -11.60
C GLU A 272 17.08 14.12 -13.10
N GLY A 273 16.65 15.23 -13.71
CA GLY A 273 16.80 15.47 -15.15
C GLY A 273 16.01 14.50 -16.03
N ARG A 274 14.92 13.90 -15.51
CA ARG A 274 14.06 12.95 -16.24
C ARG A 274 12.79 13.62 -16.75
N PRO A 275 12.11 13.06 -17.77
CA PRO A 275 10.84 13.57 -18.24
C PRO A 275 9.79 13.63 -17.13
N ASP A 276 9.02 14.71 -17.11
CA ASP A 276 7.92 14.91 -16.18
C ASP A 276 6.86 13.79 -16.34
N PRO A 277 6.63 12.98 -15.29
CA PRO A 277 5.70 11.86 -15.36
C PRO A 277 4.24 12.28 -15.20
N VAL A 278 3.91 13.56 -15.03
CA VAL A 278 2.55 14.06 -14.71
C VAL A 278 1.94 14.81 -15.88
N HIS A 279 0.65 14.59 -16.19
CA HIS A 279 -0.06 15.27 -17.28
C HIS A 279 0.10 16.80 -17.29
N THR A 280 0.17 17.39 -18.48
CA THR A 280 0.43 18.82 -18.68
C THR A 280 -0.68 19.70 -18.11
N SER A 281 -1.94 19.27 -18.24
CA SER A 281 -3.08 20.01 -17.71
C SER A 281 -3.93 19.15 -16.74
N TRP A 282 -4.73 19.82 -15.92
CA TRP A 282 -5.73 19.16 -15.08
C TRP A 282 -6.82 18.53 -15.94
N GLU A 283 -7.17 19.19 -17.03
CA GLU A 283 -8.14 18.78 -18.04
C GLU A 283 -7.73 17.42 -18.65
N ASP A 284 -6.45 17.23 -19.00
CA ASP A 284 -5.92 15.95 -19.52
C ASP A 284 -6.11 14.80 -18.52
N THR A 285 -5.90 15.09 -17.23
CA THR A 285 -6.09 14.12 -16.14
C THR A 285 -7.57 13.80 -15.95
N ASN A 286 -8.44 14.80 -16.08
CA ASN A 286 -9.87 14.66 -15.91
C ASN A 286 -10.53 13.95 -17.11
N GLU A 287 -10.07 14.18 -18.33
CA GLU A 287 -10.50 13.43 -19.51
C GLU A 287 -10.12 11.96 -19.42
N ARG A 288 -8.91 11.62 -18.96
CA ARG A 288 -8.52 10.21 -18.77
C ARG A 288 -9.29 9.50 -17.67
N TRP A 289 -9.65 10.25 -16.61
CA TRP A 289 -10.54 9.76 -15.58
C TRP A 289 -11.94 9.45 -16.13
N THR A 290 -12.48 10.38 -16.92
CA THR A 290 -13.88 10.36 -17.38
C THR A 290 -14.07 9.43 -18.58
N ASN A 291 -13.16 9.45 -19.56
CA ASN A 291 -13.20 8.68 -20.81
C ASN A 291 -12.49 7.32 -20.74
N SER A 292 -12.20 6.82 -19.53
CA SER A 292 -11.76 5.43 -19.39
C SER A 292 -12.90 4.52 -19.88
N PRO A 293 -12.71 3.61 -20.86
CA PRO A 293 -13.79 2.71 -21.32
C PRO A 293 -14.33 1.80 -20.20
N MET A 294 -13.69 1.82 -19.03
CA MET A 294 -14.12 1.17 -17.79
C MET A 294 -15.00 2.06 -16.90
N SER A 295 -15.21 3.34 -17.22
CA SER A 295 -16.12 4.24 -16.49
C SER A 295 -17.58 4.06 -16.88
N SER A 296 -17.85 3.58 -18.10
CA SER A 296 -19.20 3.31 -18.60
C SER A 296 -19.86 2.08 -17.98
N GLU A 297 -19.10 1.19 -17.33
CA GLU A 297 -19.62 0.02 -16.61
C GLU A 297 -19.89 0.29 -15.12
N ALA A 298 -19.64 1.52 -14.65
CA ALA A 298 -19.80 1.92 -13.25
C ALA A 298 -21.13 2.63 -12.93
N HIS A 299 -22.10 2.59 -13.86
CA HIS A 299 -23.46 3.11 -13.70
C HIS A 299 -24.50 2.00 -13.71
#